data_AF-A0A3D4U9Q2-F1
#
_entry.id   AF-A0A3D4U9Q2-F1
#
_cell.length_a   1.000
_cell.length_b   1.000
_cell.length_c   1.000
_cell.angle_alpha   90.00
_cell.angle_beta   90.00
_cell.angle_gamma   90.00
#
_symmetry.space_group_name_H-M   'P 1'
#
loop_
_entity.id
_entity.type
_entity.pdbx_description
1 polymer ?
#
loop_
_entity_poly.entity_id
_entity_poly.type
_entity_poly.pdbx_seq_one_letter_code
_entity_poly.pdbx_strand_id
1 'polypeptide(L)'
;MLPLSPEQVAYIERRRRQIAYWPWLATLLVLVLAGIYVWLWVKFPWFLDPQSLLQGLRNGSIDTNELATLAALGNLAFTGGGLLILVIILVTSVALWNEHRLIRCLDQLSPPPPPDGPAMPEAGSGLPPGSVPDTADSDRG
;
A
#
# COMPACT_ATOMS: atom_id res chain seq x y z
N MET A 1 4.80 24.39 8.71
CA MET A 1 4.53 22.94 8.57
C MET A 1 3.87 22.49 9.86
N LEU A 2 2.67 21.92 9.82
CA LEU A 2 2.00 21.45 11.05
C LEU A 2 2.82 20.27 11.60
N PRO A 3 3.21 20.28 12.89
CA PRO A 3 3.85 19.12 13.50
C PRO A 3 2.91 17.93 13.39
N LEU A 4 3.39 16.83 12.84
CA LEU A 4 2.63 15.59 12.75
C LEU A 4 2.24 15.17 14.16
N SER A 5 0.93 14.99 14.39
CA SER A 5 0.42 14.51 15.67
C SER A 5 1.05 13.14 15.97
N PRO A 6 1.38 12.83 17.24
CA PRO A 6 1.88 11.50 17.61
C PRO A 6 0.95 10.36 17.17
N GLU A 7 -0.36 10.62 17.02
CA GLU A 7 -1.32 9.65 16.47
C GLU A 7 -1.10 9.38 14.97
N GLN A 8 -0.73 10.41 14.20
CA GLN A 8 -0.43 10.26 12.77
C GLN A 8 0.85 9.44 12.55
N VAL A 9 1.85 9.62 13.41
CA VAL A 9 3.09 8.82 13.38
C VAL A 9 2.81 7.36 13.69
N ALA A 10 1.98 7.07 14.71
CA ALA A 10 1.60 5.70 15.06
C ALA A 10 0.81 5.01 13.93
N TYR A 11 -0.06 5.74 13.23
CA TYR A 11 -0.81 5.24 12.08
C TYR A 11 0.09 4.92 10.88
N ILE A 12 1.07 5.79 10.58
CA ILE A 12 2.05 5.60 9.51
C ILE A 12 2.91 4.36 9.80
N GLU A 13 3.39 4.17 11.03
CA GLU A 13 4.24 3.04 11.39
C GLU A 13 3.47 1.70 11.29
N ARG A 14 2.18 1.70 11.63
CA ARG A 14 1.31 0.51 11.49
C ARG A 14 1.10 0.12 10.02
N ARG A 15 0.86 1.11 9.15
CA ARG A 15 0.76 0.89 7.70
C ARG A 15 2.09 0.47 7.08
N ARG A 16 3.20 1.04 7.54
CA ARG A 16 4.54 0.69 7.06
C ARG A 16 4.87 -0.79 7.28
N ARG A 17 4.48 -1.37 8.41
CA ARG A 17 4.60 -2.81 8.66
C ARG A 17 3.72 -3.63 7.72
N GLN A 18 2.45 -3.25 7.52
CA GLN A 18 1.57 -3.93 6.56
C GLN A 18 2.16 -3.93 5.15
N ILE A 19 2.77 -2.82 4.72
CA ILE A 19 3.41 -2.72 3.41
C ILE A 19 4.66 -3.59 3.33
N ALA A 20 5.45 -3.68 4.41
CA ALA A 20 6.63 -4.54 4.46
C ALA A 20 6.31 -6.04 4.42
N TYR A 21 5.18 -6.48 4.98
CA TYR A 21 4.74 -7.88 4.93
C TYR A 21 4.03 -8.25 3.61
N TRP A 22 3.49 -7.26 2.89
CA TRP A 22 2.80 -7.47 1.63
C TRP A 22 3.59 -8.25 0.57
N PRO A 23 4.88 -7.96 0.26
CA PRO A 23 5.61 -8.73 -0.74
C PRO A 23 5.73 -10.20 -0.36
N TRP A 24 5.92 -10.52 0.92
CA TRP A 24 5.99 -11.90 1.39
C TRP A 24 4.65 -12.62 1.24
N LEU A 25 3.56 -11.94 1.57
CA LEU A 25 2.20 -12.44 1.37
C LEU A 25 1.88 -12.62 -0.13
N ALA A 26 2.24 -11.66 -0.97
CA ALA A 26 2.06 -11.73 -2.42
C ALA A 26 2.85 -12.89 -3.03
N THR A 27 4.11 -13.08 -2.62
CA THR A 27 4.91 -14.24 -3.03
C THR A 27 4.25 -15.55 -2.60
N LEU A 28 3.78 -15.65 -1.35
CA LEU A 28 3.06 -16.82 -0.88
C LEU A 28 1.81 -17.11 -1.73
N LEU A 29 0.99 -16.08 -2.00
CA LEU A 29 -0.20 -16.21 -2.86
C LEU A 29 0.14 -16.67 -4.27
N VAL A 30 1.17 -16.10 -4.90
CA VAL A 30 1.62 -16.49 -6.23
C VAL A 30 2.14 -17.92 -6.23
N LEU A 31 2.87 -18.33 -5.19
CA LEU A 31 3.44 -19.67 -5.07
C LEU A 31 2.34 -20.73 -4.84
N VAL A 32 1.33 -20.40 -4.03
CA VAL A 32 0.12 -21.22 -3.88
C VAL A 32 -0.63 -21.33 -5.20
N LEU A 33 -0.84 -20.21 -5.91
CA LEU A 33 -1.51 -20.20 -7.21
C LEU A 33 -0.76 -21.05 -8.24
N ALA A 34 0.57 -20.90 -8.32
CA ALA A 34 1.42 -21.72 -9.18
C ALA A 34 1.34 -23.21 -8.81
N GLY A 35 1.36 -23.53 -7.51
CA GLY A 35 1.20 -24.90 -7.01
C GLY A 35 -0.14 -25.52 -7.41
N ILE A 36 -1.23 -24.76 -7.31
CA ILE A 36 -2.57 -25.19 -7.76
C ILE A 36 -2.54 -25.47 -9.26
N TYR A 37 -1.94 -24.60 -10.07
CA TYR A 37 -1.83 -24.80 -11.52
C TYR A 37 -0.99 -26.02 -11.90
N VAL A 38 0.15 -26.22 -11.24
CA VAL A 38 1.01 -27.39 -11.47
C VAL A 38 0.27 -28.67 -11.06
N TRP A 39 -0.43 -28.65 -9.93
CA TRP A 39 -1.24 -29.78 -9.47
C TRP A 39 -2.38 -30.09 -10.44
N LEU A 40 -3.08 -29.05 -10.92
CA LEU A 40 -4.16 -29.17 -11.89
C LEU A 40 -3.66 -29.74 -13.22
N TRP A 41 -2.48 -29.30 -13.68
CA TRP A 41 -1.84 -29.82 -14.89
C TRP A 41 -1.54 -31.33 -14.78
N VAL A 42 -1.05 -31.79 -13.63
CA VAL A 42 -0.72 -33.21 -13.42
C VAL A 42 -1.98 -34.08 -13.28
N LYS A 43 -3.00 -33.62 -12.57
CA LYS A 43 -4.20 -34.42 -12.27
C LYS A 43 -5.28 -34.35 -13.35
N PHE A 44 -5.47 -33.18 -13.96
CA PHE A 44 -6.58 -32.91 -14.85
C PHE A 44 -6.14 -32.02 -16.04
N PRO A 45 -5.25 -32.52 -16.92
CA PRO A 45 -4.72 -31.74 -18.05
C PRO A 45 -5.81 -31.22 -19.00
N TRP A 46 -6.94 -31.93 -19.06
CA TRP A 46 -8.13 -31.57 -19.86
C TRP A 46 -8.71 -30.20 -19.51
N PHE A 47 -8.56 -29.74 -18.27
CA PHE A 47 -9.07 -28.42 -17.84
C PHE A 47 -8.23 -27.26 -18.37
N LEU A 48 -7.01 -27.51 -18.84
CA LEU A 48 -6.11 -26.50 -19.39
C LEU A 48 -6.07 -26.53 -20.92
N ASP A 49 -6.26 -27.70 -21.54
CA ASP A 49 -6.22 -27.86 -23.00
C ASP A 49 -7.61 -28.17 -23.60
N PRO A 50 -8.32 -27.17 -24.16
CA PRO A 50 -9.61 -27.38 -24.80
C PRO A 50 -9.53 -28.19 -26.10
N GLN A 51 -8.36 -28.29 -26.75
CA GLN A 51 -8.20 -29.11 -27.96
C GLN A 51 -8.21 -30.61 -27.64
N SER A 52 -7.67 -30.99 -26.49
CA SER A 52 -7.69 -32.39 -26.04
C SER A 52 -9.12 -32.91 -25.80
N LEU A 53 -10.03 -32.04 -25.33
CA LEU A 53 -11.47 -32.33 -25.20
C LEU A 53 -12.17 -32.46 -26.54
N LEU A 54 -11.86 -31.57 -27.50
CA LEU A 54 -12.43 -31.62 -28.85
C LEU A 54 -12.00 -32.90 -29.60
N GLN A 55 -10.77 -33.37 -29.39
CA GLN A 55 -10.30 -34.65 -29.94
C GLN A 55 -10.98 -35.85 -29.28
N GLY A 56 -11.19 -35.81 -27.96
CA GLY A 56 -11.97 -36.83 -27.23
C GLY A 56 -13.44 -36.89 -27.66
N LEU A 57 -14.05 -35.73 -27.90
CA LEU A 57 -15.42 -35.61 -28.43
C LEU A 57 -15.57 -36.23 -29.82
N ARG A 58 -14.57 -36.01 -30.68
CA ARG A 58 -14.57 -36.51 -32.06
C ARG A 58 -14.53 -38.04 -32.15
N ASN A 59 -14.09 -38.71 -31.07
CA ASN A 59 -13.93 -40.16 -31.00
C ASN A 59 -15.16 -40.89 -30.42
N GLY A 60 -16.28 -40.19 -30.17
CA GLY A 60 -17.60 -40.81 -30.06
C GLY A 60 -17.91 -41.60 -28.78
N SER A 61 -17.22 -41.35 -27.66
CA SER A 61 -17.45 -42.07 -26.41
C SER A 61 -18.03 -41.17 -25.31
N ILE A 62 -19.35 -41.32 -25.10
CA ILE A 62 -20.14 -40.98 -23.89
C ILE A 62 -20.59 -39.52 -23.75
N ASP A 63 -21.90 -39.32 -23.44
CA ASP A 63 -22.62 -38.06 -23.11
C ASP A 63 -21.76 -36.80 -23.07
N THR A 64 -21.44 -36.33 -24.28
CA THR A 64 -20.32 -35.44 -24.56
C THR A 64 -20.63 -33.97 -24.27
N ASN A 65 -21.90 -33.62 -24.13
CA ASN A 65 -22.31 -32.22 -24.01
C ASN A 65 -22.10 -31.67 -22.58
N GLU A 66 -22.38 -32.47 -21.55
CA GLU A 66 -22.19 -32.04 -20.16
C GLU A 66 -20.71 -32.00 -19.77
N LEU A 67 -19.93 -33.00 -20.19
CA LEU A 67 -18.50 -33.08 -19.87
C LEU A 67 -17.69 -32.02 -20.62
N ALA A 68 -18.01 -31.74 -21.89
CA ALA A 68 -17.39 -30.64 -22.64
C ALA A 68 -17.75 -29.28 -22.04
N THR A 69 -19.01 -29.09 -21.64
CA THR A 69 -19.45 -27.87 -20.97
C THR A 69 -18.75 -27.72 -19.62
N LEU A 70 -18.69 -28.77 -18.80
CA LEU A 70 -17.99 -28.74 -17.51
C LEU A 70 -16.51 -28.38 -17.66
N ALA A 71 -15.85 -28.94 -18.67
CA ALA A 71 -14.43 -28.73 -18.88
C ALA A 71 -14.13 -27.36 -19.52
N ALA A 72 -15.00 -26.86 -20.40
CA ALA A 72 -14.91 -25.50 -20.93
C ALA A 72 -15.19 -24.45 -19.84
N LEU A 73 -16.22 -24.65 -19.02
CA LEU A 73 -16.54 -23.79 -17.89
C LEU A 73 -15.40 -23.82 -16.87
N GLY A 74 -14.84 -25.01 -16.62
CA GLY A 74 -13.67 -25.22 -15.78
C GLY A 74 -12.46 -24.45 -16.29
N ASN A 75 -12.10 -24.58 -17.58
CA ASN A 75 -10.98 -23.84 -18.16
C ASN A 75 -11.19 -22.33 -17.99
N LEU A 76 -12.38 -21.81 -18.31
CA LEU A 76 -12.66 -20.39 -18.19
C LEU A 76 -12.62 -19.90 -16.74
N ALA A 77 -13.15 -20.70 -15.79
CA ALA A 77 -13.17 -20.37 -14.38
C ALA A 77 -11.78 -20.44 -13.73
N PHE A 78 -10.98 -21.46 -14.05
CA PHE A 78 -9.62 -21.60 -13.52
C PHE A 78 -8.66 -20.61 -14.17
N THR A 79 -8.66 -20.51 -15.50
CA THR A 79 -7.81 -19.57 -16.25
C THR A 79 -8.19 -18.13 -15.98
N GLY A 80 -9.48 -17.81 -16.07
CA GLY A 80 -10.00 -16.48 -15.77
C GLY A 80 -9.86 -16.11 -14.30
N GLY A 81 -10.20 -17.02 -13.38
CA GLY A 81 -10.08 -16.81 -11.94
C GLY A 81 -8.63 -16.65 -11.48
N GLY A 82 -7.73 -17.50 -11.99
CA GLY A 82 -6.30 -17.41 -11.72
C GLY A 82 -5.71 -16.09 -12.23
N LEU A 83 -6.05 -15.70 -13.46
CA LEU A 83 -5.63 -14.42 -14.03
C LEU A 83 -6.19 -13.23 -13.22
N LEU A 84 -7.46 -13.28 -12.82
CA LEU A 84 -8.08 -12.24 -12.00
C LEU A 84 -7.38 -12.09 -10.65
N ILE A 85 -7.09 -13.19 -9.96
CA ILE A 85 -6.34 -13.18 -8.70
C ILE A 85 -4.95 -12.58 -8.93
N LEU A 86 -4.26 -12.97 -9.99
CA LEU A 86 -2.94 -12.45 -10.33
C LEU A 86 -2.98 -10.93 -10.58
N VAL A 87 -3.97 -10.44 -11.32
CA VAL A 87 -4.18 -9.00 -11.56
C VAL A 87 -4.46 -8.26 -10.26
N ILE A 88 -5.28 -8.80 -9.36
CA ILE A 88 -5.55 -8.20 -8.05
C ILE A 88 -4.24 -8.08 -7.27
N ILE A 89 -3.43 -9.15 -7.20
CA ILE A 89 -2.14 -9.13 -6.50
C ILE A 89 -1.23 -8.05 -7.09
N LEU A 90 -1.16 -7.94 -8.42
CA LEU A 90 -0.36 -6.92 -9.12
C LEU A 90 -0.83 -5.50 -8.82
N VAL A 91 -2.13 -5.21 -8.97
CA VAL A 91 -2.69 -3.88 -8.73
C VAL A 91 -2.50 -3.45 -7.28
N THR A 92 -2.74 -4.35 -6.32
CA THR A 92 -2.50 -4.05 -4.91
C THR A 92 -1.01 -3.78 -4.66
N SER A 93 -0.12 -4.57 -5.26
CA SER A 93 1.33 -4.35 -5.13
C SER A 93 1.78 -3.01 -5.70
N VAL A 94 1.23 -2.60 -6.85
CA VAL A 94 1.50 -1.28 -7.47
C VAL A 94 0.95 -0.14 -6.60
N ALA A 95 -0.25 -0.28 -6.05
CA ALA A 95 -0.85 0.72 -5.17
C ALA A 95 0.03 0.96 -3.92
N LEU A 96 0.51 -0.12 -3.29
CA LEU A 96 1.41 -0.03 -2.14
C LEU A 96 2.78 0.57 -2.50
N TRP A 97 3.30 0.31 -3.70
CA TRP A 97 4.54 0.95 -4.17
C TRP A 97 4.34 2.45 -4.37
N ASN A 98 3.22 2.88 -4.95
CA ASN A 98 2.92 4.30 -5.11
C ASN A 98 2.85 5.04 -3.75
N GLU A 99 2.27 4.43 -2.71
CA GLU A 99 2.29 4.99 -1.36
C GLU A 99 3.74 5.17 -0.84
N HIS A 100 4.60 4.17 -1.00
CA HIS A 100 6.01 4.26 -0.62
C HIS A 100 6.76 5.38 -1.33
N ARG A 101 6.49 5.58 -2.62
CA ARG A 101 7.12 6.63 -3.42
C ARG A 101 6.69 8.02 -2.95
N LEU A 102 5.40 8.19 -2.63
CA LEU A 102 4.85 9.46 -2.14
C LEU A 102 5.49 9.88 -0.81
N ILE A 103 5.63 8.93 0.13
CA ILE A 103 6.26 9.20 1.44
C ILE A 103 7.72 9.61 1.26
N ARG A 104 8.49 8.93 0.39
CA ARG A 104 9.89 9.32 0.12
C ARG A 104 10.01 10.72 -0.48
N CYS A 105 9.10 11.10 -1.39
CA CYS A 105 9.10 12.44 -1.96
C CYS A 105 8.80 13.51 -0.90
N LEU A 106 7.87 13.24 0.04
CA LEU A 106 7.57 14.14 1.16
C LEU A 106 8.77 14.28 2.12
N ASP A 107 9.45 13.18 2.43
CA ASP A 107 10.65 13.18 3.29
C ASP A 107 11.80 14.01 2.69
N GLN A 108 11.98 13.95 1.37
CA GLN A 108 12.99 14.73 0.65
C GLN A 108 12.67 16.23 0.55
N LEU A 109 11.39 16.60 0.63
CA LEU A 109 10.98 18.01 0.72
C LEU A 109 11.04 18.56 2.15
N SER A 110 11.24 17.71 3.17
CA SER A 110 11.45 18.14 4.54
C SER A 110 12.88 18.67 4.68
N PRO A 111 13.08 19.97 4.99
CA PRO A 111 14.40 20.53 5.16
C PRO A 111 15.09 19.84 6.36
N PRO A 112 16.42 19.60 6.32
CA PRO A 112 17.13 19.14 7.50
C PRO A 112 16.90 20.12 8.66
N PRO A 113 16.70 19.61 9.90
CA PRO A 113 16.57 20.49 11.05
C PRO A 113 17.82 21.40 11.09
N PRO A 114 17.64 22.71 11.32
CA PRO A 114 18.77 23.62 11.39
C PRO A 114 19.77 23.07 12.41
N PRO A 115 21.07 23.00 12.06
CA PRO A 115 22.08 22.45 12.96
C PRO A 115 21.98 23.19 14.28
N ASP A 116 21.97 22.44 15.39
CA ASP A 116 21.91 22.93 16.76
C ASP A 116 22.90 24.08 16.95
N GLY A 117 22.40 25.30 16.76
CA GLY A 117 23.09 26.56 16.84
C GLY A 117 22.26 27.45 17.75
N PRO A 118 22.90 28.18 18.67
CA PRO A 118 22.34 28.54 19.96
C PRO A 118 21.01 29.28 19.80
N ALA A 119 20.07 28.96 20.71
CA ALA A 119 18.85 29.71 20.95
C ALA A 119 19.11 31.19 20.65
N MET A 120 18.44 31.73 19.62
CA MET A 120 18.45 33.18 19.46
C MET A 120 18.04 33.74 20.83
N PRO A 121 18.86 34.61 21.44
CA PRO A 121 18.49 35.21 22.69
C PRO A 121 17.14 35.87 22.45
N GLU A 122 16.22 35.65 23.39
CA GLU A 122 14.97 36.38 23.43
C GLU A 122 15.28 37.82 23.04
N ALA A 123 14.59 38.31 22.00
CA ALA A 123 14.52 39.73 21.73
C ALA A 123 13.78 40.34 22.92
N GLY A 124 14.51 40.48 24.02
CA GLY A 124 14.13 41.20 25.21
C GLY A 124 13.76 42.58 24.72
N SER A 125 12.46 42.84 24.75
CA SER A 125 11.90 44.17 24.76
C SER A 125 12.51 44.92 25.94
N GLY A 126 13.68 45.52 25.71
CA GLY A 126 14.27 46.53 26.57
C GLY A 126 13.47 47.81 26.43
N LEU A 127 12.25 47.82 26.97
CA LEU A 127 11.57 49.05 27.34
C LEU A 127 12.05 49.41 28.76
N PRO A 128 12.75 50.53 28.97
CA PRO A 128 13.17 50.91 30.32
C PRO A 128 11.95 51.18 31.21
N PRO A 129 11.99 50.79 32.50
CA PRO A 129 10.88 51.02 33.42
C PRO A 129 10.83 52.51 33.79
N GLY A 130 9.65 53.11 33.61
CA GLY A 130 9.19 54.25 34.40
C GLY A 130 10.08 55.49 34.41
N SER A 131 10.03 56.30 33.34
CA SER A 131 10.16 57.75 33.50
C SER A 131 8.75 58.33 33.66
N VAL A 132 8.25 58.29 34.90
CA VAL A 132 7.11 59.11 35.34
C VAL A 132 7.66 60.52 35.52
N PRO A 133 7.21 61.54 34.76
CA PRO A 133 7.51 62.91 35.10
C PRO A 133 6.73 63.29 36.35
N ASP A 134 7.48 63.67 37.39
CA ASP A 134 7.00 64.31 38.61
C ASP A 134 6.25 65.60 38.24
N THR A 135 4.92 65.54 38.22
CA THR A 135 4.05 66.71 38.14
C THR A 135 3.09 66.67 39.30
N ALA A 136 3.41 67.39 40.36
CA ALA A 136 2.52 68.22 41.18
C ALA A 136 3.07 68.34 42.61
N ASP A 137 4.06 69.22 42.78
CA ASP A 137 4.19 69.98 44.02
C ASP A 137 3.11 71.06 44.00
N SER A 138 1.98 70.75 44.61
CA SER A 138 0.89 71.67 44.89
C SER A 138 0.29 71.31 46.24
N ASP A 139 1.06 71.49 47.32
CA ASP A 139 0.48 71.91 48.60
C ASP A 139 1.55 72.27 49.64
N ARG A 140 1.97 73.54 49.67
CA ARG A 140 2.52 74.21 50.88
C ARG A 140 2.25 75.72 50.83
N GLY A 141 1.32 76.16 51.68
CA GLY A 141 1.37 77.46 52.36
C GLY A 141 0.64 78.62 51.70
#